data_AF-A0A1G8QYH4-F1
#
_entry.id   AF-A0A1G8QYH4-F1
#
_cell.length_a   1.000
_cell.length_b   1.000
_cell.length_c   1.000
_cell.angle_alpha   90.00
_cell.angle_beta   90.00
_cell.angle_gamma   90.00
#
_symmetry.space_group_name_H-M   'P 1'
#
loop_
_entity.id
_entity.type
_entity.pdbx_description
1 polymer ?
#
loop_
_entity_poly.entity_id
_entity_poly.type
_entity_poly.pdbx_seq_one_letter_code
_entity_poly.pdbx_strand_id
1 'polypeptide(L)'
;MEVVDELKAVRARVTECIALASAHFQREFAEIPVKFDLTGTTAGMYCRETHPVTGSLVREWFRFNRVLIRENLAHYLGDTCPHEVAHYVVRSVWNQDSVKAHGREWQSVMVDIFNLPPERCHQLDTSRVVKRPFLYTCGCTEHYLSTVRHNRSQRGGKYGCKKCGMWMKFVKAVDSVRAPAPQIDKLFISTGVSSVGADQVKKVLQLITDHEVRQIVTDGLITNVRDLQMLSKKMKVPIGSVTGHPNPNTLPAGISHAIVFSDNAPERQERVAKAFQLRGVKVRLLRGST
;
A
#
# COMPACT_ATOMS: atom_id res chain seq x y z
N MET A 1 19.26 6.12 4.71
CA MET A 1 18.27 5.25 4.05
C MET A 1 17.38 6.14 3.19
N GLU A 2 17.48 6.05 1.87
CA GLU A 2 16.59 6.79 0.97
C GLU A 2 15.14 6.40 1.25
N VAL A 3 14.24 7.38 1.17
CA VAL A 3 12.81 7.14 1.37
C VAL A 3 12.27 6.52 0.09
N VAL A 4 12.14 5.19 0.11
CA VAL A 4 11.59 4.44 -1.03
C VAL A 4 10.10 4.76 -1.14
N ASP A 5 9.69 5.32 -2.28
CA ASP A 5 8.28 5.32 -2.66
C ASP A 5 7.91 3.88 -3.05
N GLU A 6 7.25 3.18 -2.14
CA GLU A 6 6.98 1.74 -2.23
C GLU A 6 6.13 1.42 -3.47
N LEU A 7 5.22 2.33 -3.85
CA LEU A 7 4.39 2.15 -5.05
C LEU A 7 5.19 2.35 -6.33
N LYS A 8 6.10 3.33 -6.33
CA LYS A 8 7.02 3.55 -7.44
C LYS A 8 7.96 2.35 -7.60
N ALA A 9 8.47 1.80 -6.51
CA ALA A 9 9.31 0.61 -6.52
C ALA A 9 8.57 -0.61 -7.09
N VAL A 10 7.31 -0.83 -6.71
CA VAL A 10 6.48 -1.90 -7.28
C VAL A 10 6.27 -1.71 -8.79
N ARG A 11 5.96 -0.50 -9.26
CA ARG A 11 5.85 -0.22 -10.70
C ARG A 11 7.16 -0.50 -11.44
N ALA A 12 8.27 0.00 -10.91
CA ALA A 12 9.59 -0.21 -11.49
C ALA A 12 9.93 -1.69 -11.59
N ARG A 13 9.60 -2.49 -10.56
CA ARG A 13 9.83 -3.93 -10.57
C ARG A 13 8.96 -4.67 -11.57
N VAL A 14 7.70 -4.26 -11.74
CA VAL A 14 6.81 -4.79 -12.79
C VAL A 14 7.42 -4.53 -14.17
N THR A 15 7.82 -3.28 -14.45
CA THR A 15 8.48 -2.91 -15.71
C THR A 15 9.77 -3.70 -15.94
N GLU A 16 10.59 -3.87 -14.90
CA GLU A 16 11.82 -4.67 -14.98
C GLU A 16 11.51 -6.14 -15.32
N CYS A 17 10.52 -6.76 -14.68
CA CYS A 17 10.13 -8.14 -14.98
C CYS A 17 9.63 -8.28 -16.43
N ILE A 18 8.88 -7.30 -16.94
CA ILE A 18 8.44 -7.27 -18.34
C ILE A 18 9.66 -7.17 -19.27
N ALA A 19 10.63 -6.30 -18.96
CA ALA A 19 11.85 -6.14 -19.75
C ALA A 19 12.71 -7.43 -19.77
N LEU A 20 12.83 -8.12 -18.63
CA LEU A 20 13.51 -9.42 -18.55
C LEU A 20 12.83 -10.47 -19.43
N ALA A 21 11.50 -10.54 -19.39
CA ALA A 21 10.75 -11.43 -20.26
C ALA A 21 10.93 -11.06 -21.74
N SER A 22 10.89 -9.76 -22.08
CA SER A 22 11.12 -9.28 -23.46
C SER A 22 12.48 -9.71 -23.99
N ALA A 23 13.53 -9.56 -23.17
CA ALA A 23 14.89 -9.97 -23.52
C ALA A 23 14.99 -11.48 -23.72
N HIS A 24 14.38 -12.27 -22.83
CA HIS A 24 14.42 -13.74 -22.90
C HIS A 24 13.69 -14.29 -24.14
N PHE A 25 12.48 -13.80 -24.44
CA PHE A 25 11.69 -14.27 -25.58
C PHE A 25 12.05 -13.57 -26.90
N GLN A 26 12.98 -12.61 -26.88
CA GLN A 26 13.32 -11.77 -28.03
C GLN A 26 12.07 -11.15 -28.69
N ARG A 27 11.11 -10.74 -27.85
CA ARG A 27 9.80 -10.22 -28.25
C ARG A 27 9.43 -9.07 -27.35
N GLU A 28 8.78 -8.05 -27.91
CA GLU A 28 8.25 -6.96 -27.10
C GLU A 28 6.96 -7.39 -26.38
N PHE A 29 6.94 -7.21 -25.06
CA PHE A 29 5.74 -7.27 -24.24
C PHE A 29 5.33 -5.84 -23.86
N ALA A 30 4.05 -5.52 -24.03
CA ALA A 30 3.53 -4.19 -23.74
C ALA A 30 3.54 -3.90 -22.23
N GLU A 31 3.87 -2.66 -21.86
CA GLU A 31 3.62 -2.21 -20.50
C GLU A 31 2.12 -2.00 -20.28
N ILE A 32 1.55 -2.71 -19.30
CA ILE A 32 0.12 -2.66 -18.99
C ILE A 32 -0.12 -1.93 -17.65
N PRO A 33 -1.30 -1.29 -17.45
CA PRO A 33 -1.54 -0.47 -16.28
C PRO A 33 -1.35 -1.20 -14.94
N VAL A 34 -0.70 -0.52 -13.98
CA VAL A 34 -0.55 -1.00 -12.60
C VAL A 34 -1.46 -0.21 -11.65
N LYS A 35 -2.42 -0.90 -11.04
CA LYS A 35 -3.39 -0.35 -10.08
C LYS A 35 -3.08 -0.80 -8.65
N PHE A 36 -3.37 0.07 -7.68
CA PHE A 36 -3.15 -0.17 -6.25
C PHE A 36 -4.46 -0.15 -5.46
N ASP A 37 -5.42 -0.93 -5.94
CA ASP A 37 -6.83 -0.90 -5.53
C ASP A 37 -7.32 -2.22 -4.92
N LEU A 38 -6.43 -3.21 -4.72
CA LEU A 38 -6.79 -4.42 -3.96
C LEU A 38 -6.96 -4.09 -2.48
N THR A 39 -7.92 -4.78 -1.86
CA THR A 39 -8.19 -4.74 -0.43
C THR A 39 -8.28 -6.16 0.12
N GLY A 40 -8.26 -6.32 1.45
CA GLY A 40 -8.29 -7.64 2.07
C GLY A 40 -6.93 -8.34 1.97
N THR A 41 -6.90 -9.66 1.87
CA THR A 41 -5.66 -10.47 1.97
C THR A 41 -4.98 -10.76 0.65
N THR A 42 -5.59 -10.41 -0.48
CA THR A 42 -4.98 -10.61 -1.79
C THR A 42 -3.81 -9.65 -1.97
N ALA A 43 -2.64 -10.16 -2.33
CA ALA A 43 -1.42 -9.36 -2.48
C ALA A 43 -1.29 -8.73 -3.88
N GLY A 44 -1.43 -9.55 -4.92
CA GLY A 44 -1.36 -9.17 -6.32
C GLY A 44 -2.40 -9.93 -7.15
N MET A 45 -2.72 -9.39 -8.33
CA MET A 45 -3.51 -10.03 -9.37
C MET A 45 -3.14 -9.48 -10.75
N TYR A 46 -2.83 -10.34 -11.71
CA TYR A 46 -2.99 -10.06 -13.13
C TYR A 46 -4.48 -10.18 -13.53
N CYS A 47 -5.01 -9.14 -14.17
CA CYS A 47 -6.41 -9.05 -14.58
C CYS A 47 -6.50 -8.83 -16.09
N ARG A 48 -7.54 -9.40 -16.69
CA ARG A 48 -7.89 -9.18 -18.09
C ARG A 48 -9.40 -9.06 -18.26
N GLU A 49 -9.79 -8.38 -19.32
CA GLU A 49 -11.15 -8.30 -19.79
C GLU A 49 -11.17 -8.75 -21.24
N THR A 50 -12.06 -9.69 -21.54
CA THR A 50 -12.26 -10.25 -22.87
C THR A 50 -13.67 -9.92 -23.33
N HIS A 51 -13.83 -9.73 -24.64
CA HIS A 51 -15.13 -9.49 -25.23
C HIS A 51 -16.02 -10.73 -25.04
N PRO A 52 -17.26 -10.60 -24.53
CA PRO A 52 -18.07 -11.75 -24.13
C PRO A 52 -18.41 -12.73 -25.26
N VAL A 53 -18.44 -12.23 -26.51
CA VAL A 53 -18.86 -13.02 -27.68
C VAL A 53 -17.67 -13.58 -28.45
N THR A 54 -16.66 -12.76 -28.70
CA THR A 54 -15.53 -13.11 -29.56
C THR A 54 -14.35 -13.69 -28.78
N GLY A 55 -14.35 -13.57 -27.44
CA GLY A 55 -13.23 -13.95 -26.58
C GLY A 55 -11.99 -13.07 -26.75
N SER A 56 -12.01 -12.08 -27.63
CA SER A 56 -10.87 -11.22 -27.92
C SER A 56 -10.51 -10.35 -26.72
N LEU A 57 -9.21 -10.16 -26.47
CA LEU A 57 -8.71 -9.31 -25.40
C LEU A 57 -9.16 -7.86 -25.63
N VAL A 58 -9.79 -7.25 -24.61
CA VAL A 58 -10.20 -5.84 -24.60
C VAL A 58 -9.17 -5.00 -23.86
N ARG A 59 -8.78 -5.44 -22.66
CA ARG A 59 -7.73 -4.80 -21.85
C ARG A 59 -7.19 -5.75 -20.80
N GLU A 60 -6.03 -5.41 -20.28
CA GLU A 60 -5.35 -6.13 -19.21
C GLU A 60 -4.63 -5.14 -18.28
N TRP A 61 -4.46 -5.52 -17.02
CA TRP A 61 -3.84 -4.67 -16.00
C TRP A 61 -3.41 -5.50 -14.79
N PHE A 62 -2.42 -4.99 -14.04
CA PHE A 62 -2.07 -5.53 -12.73
C PHE A 62 -2.82 -4.79 -11.62
N ARG A 63 -3.14 -5.50 -10.55
CA ARG A 63 -3.67 -4.93 -9.31
C ARG A 63 -2.82 -5.40 -8.14
N PHE A 64 -2.47 -4.49 -7.24
CA PHE A 64 -1.75 -4.81 -6.01
C PHE A 64 -2.39 -4.20 -4.78
N ASN A 65 -2.14 -4.79 -3.63
CA ASN A 65 -2.66 -4.33 -2.36
C ASN A 65 -1.72 -3.35 -1.68
N ARG A 66 -2.14 -2.10 -1.65
CA ARG A 66 -1.36 -0.97 -1.15
C ARG A 66 -0.92 -1.12 0.31
N VAL A 67 -1.79 -1.66 1.16
CA VAL A 67 -1.50 -1.82 2.58
C VAL A 67 -0.41 -2.88 2.75
N LEU A 68 -0.55 -4.01 2.06
CA LEU A 68 0.42 -5.10 2.12
C LEU A 68 1.78 -4.71 1.52
N ILE A 69 1.82 -3.89 0.46
CA ILE A 69 3.07 -3.37 -0.12
C ILE A 69 3.92 -2.65 0.93
N ARG A 70 3.32 -1.75 1.70
CA ARG A 70 4.06 -0.94 2.69
C ARG A 70 4.64 -1.78 3.81
N GLU A 71 4.00 -2.88 4.13
CA GLU A 71 4.38 -3.77 5.22
C GLU A 71 5.37 -4.85 4.76
N ASN A 72 5.35 -5.18 3.46
CA ASN A 72 6.06 -6.33 2.93
C ASN A 72 6.76 -6.00 1.59
N LEU A 73 7.32 -4.79 1.45
CA LEU A 73 7.88 -4.33 0.16
C LEU A 73 8.91 -5.30 -0.41
N ALA A 74 9.82 -5.82 0.41
CA ALA A 74 10.82 -6.79 -0.04
C ALA A 74 10.19 -8.04 -0.66
N HIS A 75 9.10 -8.54 -0.06
CA HIS A 75 8.33 -9.66 -0.62
C HIS A 75 7.64 -9.29 -1.93
N TYR A 76 7.08 -8.08 -2.04
CA TYR A 76 6.52 -7.63 -3.31
C TYR A 76 7.55 -7.58 -4.43
N LEU A 77 8.74 -7.04 -4.16
CA LEU A 77 9.78 -6.89 -5.17
C LEU A 77 10.42 -8.23 -5.55
N GLY A 78 10.64 -9.09 -4.56
CA GLY A 78 11.27 -10.39 -4.76
C GLY A 78 10.33 -11.46 -5.30
N ASP A 79 9.02 -11.29 -5.19
CA ASP A 79 8.09 -12.41 -5.38
C ASP A 79 6.75 -12.00 -5.99
N THR A 80 5.94 -11.17 -5.30
CA THR A 80 4.58 -10.86 -5.78
C THR A 80 4.57 -10.21 -7.17
N CYS A 81 5.47 -9.27 -7.45
CA CYS A 81 5.53 -8.64 -8.79
C CYS A 81 5.96 -9.65 -9.87
N PRO A 82 7.08 -10.39 -9.73
CA PRO A 82 7.43 -11.49 -10.63
C PRO A 82 6.30 -12.50 -10.84
N HIS A 83 5.60 -12.91 -9.77
CA HIS A 83 4.50 -13.87 -9.81
C HIS A 83 3.37 -13.39 -10.74
N GLU A 84 2.91 -12.15 -10.56
CA GLU A 84 1.84 -11.61 -11.40
C GLU A 84 2.30 -11.37 -12.84
N VAL A 85 3.54 -10.90 -13.03
CA VAL A 85 4.10 -10.72 -14.39
C VAL A 85 4.28 -12.06 -15.10
N ALA A 86 4.60 -13.14 -14.39
CA ALA A 86 4.65 -14.48 -14.98
C ALA A 86 3.28 -14.90 -15.54
N HIS A 87 2.16 -14.59 -14.87
CA HIS A 87 0.83 -14.84 -15.43
C HIS A 87 0.60 -14.08 -16.73
N TYR A 88 1.02 -12.81 -16.79
CA TYR A 88 0.93 -11.98 -17.99
C TYR A 88 1.76 -12.58 -19.14
N VAL A 89 3.05 -12.82 -18.90
CA VAL A 89 3.99 -13.36 -19.90
C VAL A 89 3.49 -14.70 -20.45
N VAL A 90 3.05 -15.60 -19.57
CA VAL A 90 2.55 -16.91 -19.99
C VAL A 90 1.35 -16.78 -20.93
N ARG A 91 0.45 -15.85 -20.65
CA ARG A 91 -0.73 -15.60 -21.51
C ARG A 91 -0.38 -14.94 -22.83
N SER A 92 0.69 -14.15 -22.88
CA SER A 92 1.14 -13.47 -24.09
C SER A 92 1.93 -14.40 -25.03
N VAL A 93 2.58 -15.44 -24.49
CA VAL A 93 3.39 -16.40 -25.25
C VAL A 93 2.60 -17.65 -25.63
N TRP A 94 1.82 -18.22 -24.71
CA TRP A 94 1.14 -19.51 -24.91
C TRP A 94 -0.38 -19.34 -25.05
N ASN A 95 -0.98 -20.15 -25.94
CA ASN A 95 -2.41 -20.11 -26.25
C ASN A 95 -3.30 -20.31 -25.01
N GLN A 96 -4.41 -19.56 -24.98
CA GLN A 96 -5.16 -19.29 -23.75
C GLN A 96 -5.96 -20.48 -23.20
N ASP A 97 -6.30 -21.47 -24.02
CA ASP A 97 -7.29 -22.48 -23.66
C ASP A 97 -6.74 -23.69 -22.90
N SER A 98 -5.41 -23.83 -22.80
CA SER A 98 -4.77 -25.02 -22.21
C SER A 98 -3.81 -24.75 -21.06
N VAL A 99 -3.44 -23.49 -20.80
CA VAL A 99 -2.40 -23.18 -19.81
C VAL A 99 -2.98 -23.01 -18.41
N LYS A 100 -2.57 -23.88 -17.49
CA LYS A 100 -2.89 -23.78 -16.07
C LYS A 100 -2.19 -22.55 -15.48
N ALA A 101 -2.88 -21.82 -14.59
CA ALA A 101 -2.35 -20.60 -13.98
C ALA A 101 -0.93 -20.76 -13.42
N HIS A 102 -0.64 -21.88 -12.75
CA HIS A 102 0.70 -22.20 -12.21
C HIS A 102 1.28 -23.48 -12.84
N GLY A 103 1.03 -23.66 -14.15
CA GLY A 103 1.49 -24.79 -14.97
C GLY A 103 2.99 -24.75 -15.28
N ARG A 104 3.46 -25.63 -16.17
CA ARG A 104 4.89 -25.75 -16.51
C ARG A 104 5.45 -24.46 -17.10
N GLU A 105 4.66 -23.80 -17.94
CA GLU A 105 4.99 -22.54 -18.61
C GLU A 105 5.19 -21.41 -17.60
N TRP A 106 4.34 -21.38 -16.57
CA TRP A 106 4.49 -20.40 -15.49
C TRP A 106 5.71 -20.71 -14.62
N GLN A 107 5.96 -21.98 -14.33
CA GLN A 107 7.14 -22.41 -13.57
C GLN A 107 8.43 -22.07 -14.32
N SER A 108 8.49 -22.26 -15.64
CA SER A 108 9.65 -21.90 -16.46
C SER A 108 9.88 -20.39 -16.47
N VAL A 109 8.82 -19.56 -16.58
CA VAL A 109 8.99 -18.10 -16.47
C VAL A 109 9.58 -17.71 -15.11
N MET A 110 9.08 -18.28 -14.01
CA MET A 110 9.61 -17.98 -12.67
C MET A 110 11.08 -18.39 -12.52
N VAL A 111 11.44 -19.58 -12.97
CA VAL A 111 12.80 -20.14 -12.80
C VAL A 111 13.77 -19.54 -13.82
N ASP A 112 13.45 -19.61 -15.11
CA ASP A 112 14.40 -19.34 -16.18
C ASP A 112 14.56 -17.84 -16.47
N ILE A 113 13.53 -17.03 -16.16
CA ILE A 113 13.52 -15.59 -16.44
C ILE A 113 13.73 -14.79 -15.16
N PHE A 114 13.02 -15.14 -14.08
CA PHE A 114 13.11 -14.38 -12.83
C PHE A 114 14.09 -14.96 -11.82
N ASN A 115 14.62 -16.17 -12.06
CA ASN A 115 15.51 -16.88 -11.14
C ASN A 115 14.90 -17.03 -9.73
N LEU A 116 13.61 -17.38 -9.70
CA LEU A 116 12.82 -17.54 -8.48
C LEU A 116 12.22 -18.95 -8.39
N PRO A 117 12.10 -19.51 -7.16
CA PRO A 117 11.36 -20.74 -6.98
C PRO A 117 9.89 -20.53 -7.37
N PRO A 118 9.25 -21.48 -8.07
CA PRO A 118 7.89 -21.33 -8.55
C PRO A 118 6.87 -21.69 -7.46
N GLU A 119 6.96 -20.98 -6.35
CA GLU A 119 6.05 -21.13 -5.22
C GLU A 119 4.70 -20.44 -5.51
N ARG A 120 3.61 -21.12 -5.14
CA ARG A 120 2.24 -20.65 -5.41
C ARG A 120 1.63 -19.87 -4.24
N CYS A 121 2.16 -20.09 -3.05
CA CYS A 121 1.56 -19.63 -1.81
C CYS A 121 2.65 -19.09 -0.91
N HIS A 122 2.61 -17.79 -0.66
CA HIS A 122 3.55 -17.14 0.22
C HIS A 122 2.86 -16.62 1.47
N GLN A 123 3.57 -16.71 2.60
CA GLN A 123 3.07 -16.22 3.87
C GLN A 123 3.43 -14.75 4.02
N LEU A 124 2.50 -13.88 3.62
CA LEU A 124 2.55 -12.45 3.93
C LEU A 124 1.98 -12.20 5.32
N ASP A 125 2.57 -11.25 6.06
CA ASP A 125 1.88 -10.71 7.23
C ASP A 125 0.65 -9.95 6.74
N THR A 126 -0.53 -10.51 7.03
CA THR A 126 -1.84 -9.97 6.66
C THR A 126 -2.61 -9.46 7.87
N SER A 127 -1.97 -9.35 9.04
CA SER A 127 -2.60 -9.02 10.32
C SER A 127 -3.41 -7.72 10.28
N ARG A 128 -2.99 -6.72 9.49
CA ARG A 128 -3.68 -5.44 9.34
C ARG A 128 -4.89 -5.46 8.40
N VAL A 129 -4.84 -6.30 7.37
CA VAL A 129 -5.89 -6.37 6.34
C VAL A 129 -6.96 -7.42 6.63
N VAL A 130 -6.62 -8.46 7.41
CA VAL A 130 -7.58 -9.49 7.82
C VAL A 130 -8.58 -8.89 8.80
N LYS A 131 -9.82 -8.72 8.34
CA LYS A 131 -10.95 -8.42 9.22
C LYS A 131 -11.23 -9.62 10.13
N ARG A 132 -11.40 -9.37 11.43
CA ARG A 132 -11.79 -10.38 12.43
C ARG A 132 -13.11 -10.00 13.11
N PRO A 133 -14.23 -10.05 12.38
CA PRO A 133 -15.51 -9.53 12.87
C PRO A 133 -16.26 -10.51 13.79
N PHE A 134 -15.67 -11.64 14.17
CA PHE A 134 -16.37 -12.63 14.99
C PHE A 134 -15.67 -12.78 16.34
N LEU A 135 -16.35 -12.34 17.40
CA LEU A 135 -15.90 -12.52 18.77
C LEU A 135 -16.18 -13.95 19.23
N TYR A 136 -15.15 -14.58 19.73
CA TYR A 136 -15.14 -15.86 20.41
C TYR A 136 -14.56 -15.68 21.81
N THR A 137 -14.90 -16.58 22.74
CA THR A 137 -14.38 -16.55 24.10
C THR A 137 -13.94 -17.94 24.56
N CYS A 138 -12.86 -18.01 25.34
CA CYS A 138 -12.54 -19.10 26.25
C CYS A 138 -12.87 -18.64 27.68
N GLY A 139 -12.81 -19.53 28.67
CA GLY A 139 -12.85 -19.12 30.09
C GLY A 139 -11.67 -18.24 30.56
N CYS A 140 -10.89 -17.67 29.63
CA CYS A 140 -9.59 -17.06 29.89
C CYS A 140 -9.36 -15.70 29.22
N THR A 141 -9.98 -15.44 28.06
CA THR A 141 -9.82 -14.22 27.26
C THR A 141 -10.79 -14.24 26.07
N GLU A 142 -10.97 -13.08 25.48
CA GLU A 142 -11.62 -12.91 24.19
C GLU A 142 -10.67 -13.21 23.02
N HIS A 143 -11.26 -13.63 21.90
CA HIS A 143 -10.58 -13.96 20.66
C HIS A 143 -11.39 -13.45 19.46
N TYR A 144 -10.73 -12.77 18.52
CA TYR A 144 -11.37 -12.35 17.29
C TYR A 144 -10.96 -13.25 16.14
N LEU A 145 -11.92 -13.90 15.49
CA LEU A 145 -11.70 -14.80 14.36
C LEU A 145 -12.11 -14.13 13.04
N SER A 146 -11.40 -14.49 11.96
CA SER A 146 -11.77 -14.08 10.59
C SER A 146 -13.01 -14.82 10.10
N THR A 147 -13.65 -14.30 9.04
CA THR A 147 -14.80 -14.94 8.40
C THR A 147 -14.51 -16.37 7.97
N VAL A 148 -13.31 -16.64 7.44
CA VAL A 148 -12.91 -18.00 7.04
C VAL A 148 -12.89 -18.94 8.25
N ARG A 149 -12.28 -18.51 9.36
CA ARG A 149 -12.22 -19.33 10.58
C ARG A 149 -13.60 -19.53 11.19
N HIS A 150 -14.41 -18.46 11.24
CA HIS A 150 -15.80 -18.53 11.70
C HIS A 150 -16.61 -19.53 10.85
N ASN A 151 -16.60 -19.41 9.53
CA ASN A 151 -17.31 -20.33 8.63
C ASN A 151 -16.85 -21.78 8.77
N ARG A 152 -15.53 -22.01 8.95
CA ARG A 152 -15.03 -23.36 9.25
C ARG A 152 -15.52 -23.86 10.61
N SER A 153 -15.64 -22.98 11.60
CA SER A 153 -16.21 -23.33 12.90
C SER A 153 -17.68 -23.70 12.82
N GLN A 154 -18.46 -22.96 12.02
CA GLN A 154 -19.88 -23.25 11.76
C GLN A 154 -20.08 -24.61 11.08
N ARG A 155 -19.07 -25.11 10.35
CA ARG A 155 -19.06 -26.44 9.73
C ARG A 155 -18.49 -27.54 10.62
N GLY A 156 -18.36 -27.30 11.93
CA GLY A 156 -17.89 -28.28 12.91
C GLY A 156 -16.38 -28.22 13.22
N GLY A 157 -15.63 -27.31 12.59
CA GLY A 157 -14.23 -27.07 12.97
C GLY A 157 -14.13 -26.50 14.40
N LYS A 158 -13.14 -26.92 15.17
CA LYS A 158 -12.91 -26.44 16.55
C LYS A 158 -11.56 -25.73 16.65
N TYR A 159 -11.52 -24.63 17.38
CA TYR A 159 -10.30 -23.87 17.65
C TYR A 159 -10.05 -23.83 19.16
N GLY A 160 -8.85 -24.25 19.57
CA GLY A 160 -8.39 -24.17 20.96
C GLY A 160 -7.67 -22.86 21.24
N CYS A 161 -7.85 -22.31 22.45
CA CYS A 161 -7.08 -21.18 22.92
C CYS A 161 -5.62 -21.59 23.15
N LYS A 162 -4.67 -20.82 22.60
CA LYS A 162 -3.23 -21.07 22.81
C LYS A 162 -2.77 -20.86 24.26
N LYS A 163 -3.53 -20.12 25.08
CA LYS A 163 -3.19 -19.84 26.49
C LYS A 163 -3.68 -20.92 27.44
N CYS A 164 -4.97 -21.28 27.37
CA CYS A 164 -5.57 -22.25 28.31
C CYS A 164 -5.91 -23.60 27.70
N GLY A 165 -5.73 -23.80 26.39
CA GLY A 165 -6.09 -25.03 25.68
C GLY A 165 -7.59 -25.23 25.44
N MET A 166 -8.48 -24.50 26.13
CA MET A 166 -9.92 -24.68 26.01
C MET A 166 -10.48 -24.29 24.64
N TRP A 167 -11.56 -24.96 24.24
CA TRP A 167 -12.29 -24.66 23.01
C TRP A 167 -12.92 -23.27 23.06
N MET A 168 -12.70 -22.51 22.00
CA MET A 168 -13.31 -21.20 21.81
C MET A 168 -14.80 -21.35 21.45
N LYS A 169 -15.67 -20.58 22.10
CA LYS A 169 -17.11 -20.52 21.79
C LYS A 169 -17.45 -19.21 21.10
N PHE A 170 -18.28 -19.27 20.06
CA PHE A 170 -18.76 -18.08 19.37
C PHE A 170 -19.67 -17.26 20.30
N VAL A 171 -19.49 -15.93 20.32
CA VAL A 171 -20.29 -15.00 21.11
C VAL A 171 -21.18 -14.16 20.20
N LYS A 172 -20.57 -13.33 19.34
CA LYS A 172 -21.30 -12.44 18.43
C LYS A 172 -20.45 -11.96 17.27
N ALA A 173 -21.11 -11.47 16.22
CA ALA A 173 -20.46 -10.59 15.26
C ALA A 173 -20.19 -9.22 15.93
N VAL A 174 -19.05 -8.64 15.62
CA VAL A 174 -18.62 -7.31 16.03
C VAL A 174 -18.18 -6.53 14.80
N ASP A 175 -18.21 -5.20 14.87
CA ASP A 175 -17.53 -4.39 13.88
C ASP A 175 -16.08 -4.84 13.80
N SER A 176 -15.60 -5.12 12.58
CA SER A 176 -14.32 -5.76 12.39
C SER A 176 -13.22 -4.98 13.11
N VAL A 177 -12.62 -5.58 14.14
CA VAL A 177 -11.41 -5.05 14.77
C VAL A 177 -10.30 -5.18 13.73
N ARG A 178 -10.07 -4.11 12.96
CA ARG A 178 -8.82 -3.95 12.22
C ARG A 178 -7.72 -3.72 13.25
N ALA A 179 -6.49 -4.11 12.94
CA ALA A 179 -5.36 -3.49 13.64
C ALA A 179 -5.54 -1.96 13.53
N PRO A 180 -5.35 -1.19 14.62
CA PRO A 180 -5.49 0.26 14.54
C PRO A 180 -4.61 0.78 13.40
N ALA A 181 -5.15 1.74 12.64
CA ALA A 181 -4.39 2.35 11.56
C ALA A 181 -3.07 2.89 12.13
N PRO A 182 -1.94 2.72 11.43
CA PRO A 182 -0.69 3.33 11.86
C PRO A 182 -0.91 4.83 12.11
N GLN A 183 -0.53 5.28 13.29
CA GLN A 183 -0.82 6.62 13.75
C GLN A 183 0.32 7.56 13.39
N ILE A 184 -0.02 8.73 12.85
CA ILE A 184 0.88 9.85 12.66
C ILE A 184 0.59 10.83 13.80
N ASP A 185 1.44 10.84 14.82
CA ASP A 185 1.27 11.71 15.99
C ASP A 185 1.28 13.19 15.59
N LYS A 186 2.18 13.55 14.68
CA LYS A 186 2.32 14.93 14.19
C LYS A 186 2.88 14.95 12.77
N LEU A 187 2.06 15.43 11.83
CA LEU A 187 2.39 15.56 10.43
C LEU A 187 2.78 17.00 10.11
N PHE A 188 3.95 17.20 9.52
CA PHE A 188 4.35 18.50 8.96
C PHE A 188 4.05 18.57 7.46
N ILE A 189 3.44 19.67 7.00
CA ILE A 189 3.19 19.93 5.57
C ILE A 189 3.90 21.21 5.17
N SER A 190 4.78 21.13 4.18
CA SER A 190 5.55 22.26 3.67
C SER A 190 5.33 22.48 2.19
N THR A 191 5.11 23.74 1.81
CA THR A 191 5.08 24.21 0.42
C THR A 191 5.92 25.48 0.31
N GLY A 192 6.47 25.75 -0.87
CA GLY A 192 7.29 26.94 -1.13
C GLY A 192 6.50 28.23 -1.34
N VAL A 193 5.20 28.21 -1.13
CA VAL A 193 4.28 29.34 -1.35
C VAL A 193 3.39 29.54 -0.12
N SER A 194 2.60 30.61 -0.12
CA SER A 194 1.76 30.98 1.03
C SER A 194 0.48 30.18 1.19
N SER A 195 0.21 29.24 0.28
CA SER A 195 -1.02 28.46 0.25
C SER A 195 -0.81 27.01 -0.19
N VAL A 196 -1.65 26.10 0.27
CA VAL A 196 -1.65 24.68 -0.12
C VAL A 196 -2.69 24.44 -1.21
N GLY A 197 -2.24 24.04 -2.41
CA GLY A 197 -3.14 23.77 -3.53
C GLY A 197 -3.99 22.50 -3.34
N ALA A 198 -5.15 22.43 -3.99
CA ALA A 198 -6.05 21.27 -3.93
C ALA A 198 -5.36 19.96 -4.39
N ASP A 199 -4.49 20.04 -5.42
CA ASP A 199 -3.72 18.89 -5.89
C ASP A 199 -2.66 18.42 -4.89
N GLN A 200 -2.04 19.36 -4.15
CA GLN A 200 -1.13 19.03 -3.07
C GLN A 200 -1.87 18.31 -1.94
N VAL A 201 -3.05 18.79 -1.55
CA VAL A 201 -3.92 18.09 -0.58
C VAL A 201 -4.27 16.68 -1.06
N LYS A 202 -4.63 16.52 -2.34
CA LYS A 202 -4.91 15.20 -2.93
C LYS A 202 -3.70 14.28 -2.85
N LYS A 203 -2.49 14.76 -3.18
CA LYS A 203 -1.24 14.01 -3.04
C LYS A 203 -0.96 13.62 -1.59
N VAL A 204 -1.15 14.53 -0.64
CA VAL A 204 -1.03 14.23 0.81
C VAL A 204 -2.00 13.10 1.19
N LEU A 205 -3.28 13.23 0.88
CA LEU A 205 -4.30 12.23 1.19
C LEU A 205 -3.99 10.87 0.57
N GLN A 206 -3.45 10.85 -0.65
CA GLN A 206 -2.93 9.63 -1.24
C GLN A 206 -1.80 9.08 -0.40
N LEU A 207 -0.77 9.84 -0.05
CA LEU A 207 0.35 9.31 0.74
C LEU A 207 -0.06 8.73 2.09
N ILE A 208 -1.03 9.34 2.76
CA ILE A 208 -1.42 8.96 4.12
C ILE A 208 -2.76 8.21 4.22
N THR A 209 -3.32 7.73 3.11
CA THR A 209 -4.69 7.16 3.05
C THR A 209 -5.01 6.13 4.15
N ASP A 210 -4.01 5.36 4.58
CA ASP A 210 -4.16 4.28 5.55
C ASP A 210 -3.65 4.65 6.95
N HIS A 211 -3.40 5.94 7.21
CA HIS A 211 -2.94 6.45 8.51
C HIS A 211 -4.01 7.30 9.19
N GLU A 212 -4.00 7.28 10.51
CA GLU A 212 -4.74 8.23 11.32
C GLU A 212 -3.80 9.36 11.77
N VAL A 213 -4.12 10.60 11.41
CA VAL A 213 -3.32 11.77 11.80
C VAL A 213 -3.91 12.40 13.05
N ARG A 214 -3.10 12.57 14.10
CA ARG A 214 -3.52 13.27 15.32
C ARG A 214 -3.39 14.78 15.21
N GLN A 215 -2.26 15.25 14.69
CA GLN A 215 -1.95 16.67 14.60
C GLN A 215 -1.33 17.02 13.26
N ILE A 216 -1.63 18.21 12.76
CA ILE A 216 -1.04 18.78 11.55
C ILE A 216 -0.35 20.09 11.93
N VAL A 217 0.88 20.26 11.44
CA VAL A 217 1.61 21.53 11.49
C VAL A 217 1.97 21.93 10.06
N THR A 218 1.59 23.12 9.63
CA THR A 218 2.00 23.67 8.33
C THR A 218 3.28 24.49 8.48
N ASP A 219 4.08 24.56 7.42
CA ASP A 219 5.22 25.48 7.33
C ASP A 219 4.76 26.93 7.57
N GLY A 220 5.62 27.76 8.17
CA GLY A 220 5.34 29.17 8.43
C GLY A 220 5.22 30.04 7.18
N LEU A 221 5.54 29.52 6.00
CA LEU A 221 5.15 30.15 4.74
C LEU A 221 3.63 30.09 4.52
N ILE A 222 2.95 29.03 4.98
CA ILE A 222 1.51 28.85 4.80
C ILE A 222 0.76 29.71 5.80
N THR A 223 0.25 30.85 5.34
CA THR A 223 -0.42 31.86 6.18
C THR A 223 -1.93 31.91 5.97
N ASN A 224 -2.45 31.27 4.93
CA ASN A 224 -3.87 31.29 4.62
C ASN A 224 -4.68 30.37 5.56
N VAL A 225 -5.53 30.99 6.39
CA VAL A 225 -6.39 30.29 7.37
C VAL A 225 -7.36 29.31 6.70
N ARG A 226 -7.80 29.59 5.46
CA ARG A 226 -8.70 28.69 4.71
C ARG A 226 -8.03 27.35 4.41
N ASP A 227 -6.70 27.32 4.29
CA ASP A 227 -5.96 26.09 4.00
C ASP A 227 -5.90 25.18 5.22
N LEU A 228 -5.74 25.75 6.42
CA LEU A 228 -5.82 25.01 7.68
C LEU A 228 -7.21 24.37 7.86
N GLN A 229 -8.28 25.12 7.55
CA GLN A 229 -9.66 24.59 7.55
C GLN A 229 -9.86 23.47 6.52
N MET A 230 -9.33 23.65 5.31
CA MET A 230 -9.39 22.64 4.25
C MET A 230 -8.66 21.35 4.68
N LEU A 231 -7.45 21.46 5.23
CA LEU A 231 -6.67 20.33 5.73
C LEU A 231 -7.42 19.59 6.85
N SER A 232 -7.93 20.32 7.84
CA SER A 232 -8.76 19.78 8.92
C SER A 232 -9.94 18.96 8.37
N LYS A 233 -10.73 19.53 7.45
CA LYS A 233 -11.90 18.87 6.87
C LYS A 233 -11.52 17.64 6.03
N LYS A 234 -10.52 17.77 5.17
CA LYS A 234 -10.13 16.70 4.23
C LYS A 234 -9.46 15.52 4.93
N MET A 235 -8.68 15.79 5.97
CA MET A 235 -7.90 14.79 6.70
C MET A 235 -8.62 14.31 7.98
N LYS A 236 -9.80 14.86 8.27
CA LYS A 236 -10.63 14.55 9.45
C LYS A 236 -9.88 14.77 10.77
N VAL A 237 -9.04 15.79 10.83
CA VAL A 237 -8.30 16.20 12.03
C VAL A 237 -9.04 17.39 12.67
N PRO A 238 -9.30 17.40 13.99
CA PRO A 238 -9.93 18.53 14.66
C PRO A 238 -9.18 19.83 14.38
N ILE A 239 -9.89 20.94 14.11
CA ILE A 239 -9.25 22.21 13.72
C ILE A 239 -8.27 22.72 14.78
N GLY A 240 -8.53 22.50 16.07
CA GLY A 240 -7.60 22.85 17.16
C GLY A 240 -6.30 22.03 17.18
N SER A 241 -6.23 20.95 16.40
CA SER A 241 -5.03 20.13 16.19
C SER A 241 -4.33 20.42 14.85
N VAL A 242 -4.76 21.47 14.14
CA VAL A 242 -4.17 21.93 12.87
C VAL A 242 -3.61 23.34 13.09
N THR A 243 -2.30 23.49 13.03
CA THR A 243 -1.61 24.74 13.39
C THR A 243 -0.60 25.17 12.33
N GLY A 244 -0.40 26.47 12.15
CA GLY A 244 0.71 27.00 11.38
C GLY A 244 1.94 27.20 12.27
N HIS A 245 3.11 26.77 11.81
CA HIS A 245 4.35 27.05 12.51
C HIS A 245 4.67 28.56 12.42
N PRO A 246 4.88 29.28 13.52
CA PRO A 246 4.86 30.74 13.52
C PRO A 246 6.07 31.39 12.81
N ASN A 247 7.20 30.68 12.69
CA ASN A 247 8.43 31.26 12.17
C ASN A 247 8.95 30.44 10.97
N PRO A 248 8.93 31.00 9.74
CA PRO A 248 9.34 30.29 8.52
C PRO A 248 10.83 29.94 8.46
N ASN A 249 11.65 30.49 9.36
CA ASN A 249 13.09 30.23 9.45
C ASN A 249 13.45 29.14 10.46
N THR A 250 12.46 28.56 11.14
CA THR A 250 12.66 27.50 12.13
C THR A 250 11.78 26.30 11.83
N LEU A 251 12.10 25.15 12.41
CA LEU A 251 11.34 23.92 12.21
C LEU A 251 10.71 23.45 13.52
N PRO A 252 9.42 23.09 13.53
CA PRO A 252 8.73 22.63 14.73
C PRO A 252 9.37 21.36 15.31
N ALA A 253 9.28 21.22 16.64
CA ALA A 253 9.69 20.03 17.36
C ALA A 253 8.57 18.98 17.39
N GLY A 254 8.94 17.72 17.66
CA GLY A 254 8.00 16.60 17.84
C GLY A 254 7.28 16.18 16.55
N ILE A 255 7.83 16.51 15.37
CA ILE A 255 7.29 16.04 14.09
C ILE A 255 7.66 14.58 13.90
N SER A 256 6.67 13.73 13.61
CA SER A 256 6.88 12.31 13.32
C SER A 256 7.03 12.02 11.82
N HIS A 257 6.31 12.79 10.99
CA HIS A 257 6.26 12.64 9.55
C HIS A 257 6.25 14.03 8.90
N ALA A 258 6.93 14.19 7.76
CA ALA A 258 6.90 15.43 6.99
C ALA A 258 6.61 15.15 5.51
N ILE A 259 5.72 15.92 4.91
CA ILE A 259 5.50 15.95 3.47
C ILE A 259 5.91 17.33 2.97
N VAL A 260 6.89 17.35 2.08
CA VAL A 260 7.55 18.57 1.61
C VAL A 260 7.37 18.67 0.10
N PHE A 261 6.71 19.71 -0.37
CA PHE A 261 6.52 20.00 -1.79
C PHE A 261 7.62 20.93 -2.28
N SER A 262 8.44 20.47 -3.23
CA SER A 262 9.53 21.25 -3.81
C SER A 262 9.17 21.91 -5.15
N ASP A 263 7.89 21.94 -5.51
CA ASP A 263 7.37 22.60 -6.71
C ASP A 263 7.74 24.10 -6.75
N ASN A 264 7.87 24.72 -5.58
CA ASN A 264 8.24 26.11 -5.39
C ASN A 264 9.36 26.21 -4.33
N ALA A 265 10.25 27.19 -4.49
CA ALA A 265 11.43 27.39 -3.64
C ALA A 265 12.24 26.09 -3.38
N PRO A 266 12.64 25.35 -4.43
CA PRO A 266 13.16 23.98 -4.31
C PRO A 266 14.35 23.87 -3.35
N GLU A 267 15.31 24.78 -3.41
CA GLU A 267 16.46 24.78 -2.49
C GLU A 267 16.05 24.87 -1.01
N ARG A 268 15.10 25.75 -0.69
CA ARG A 268 14.58 25.86 0.69
C ARG A 268 13.91 24.55 1.10
N GLN A 269 13.07 23.99 0.22
CA GLN A 269 12.30 22.79 0.51
C GLN A 269 13.21 21.57 0.69
N GLU A 270 14.27 21.43 -0.13
CA GLU A 270 15.29 20.40 0.05
C GLU A 270 16.04 20.56 1.39
N ARG A 271 16.37 21.80 1.80
CA ARG A 271 16.96 22.05 3.14
C ARG A 271 16.01 21.64 4.27
N VAL A 272 14.72 21.97 4.18
CA VAL A 272 13.70 21.56 5.17
C VAL A 272 13.61 20.03 5.25
N ALA A 273 13.54 19.36 4.10
CA ALA A 273 13.47 17.90 4.03
C ALA A 273 14.70 17.25 4.69
N LYS A 274 15.90 17.72 4.34
CA LYS A 274 17.17 17.22 4.91
C LYS A 274 17.24 17.45 6.42
N ALA A 275 16.81 18.62 6.90
CA ALA A 275 16.81 18.93 8.32
C ALA A 275 15.88 18.01 9.13
N PHE A 276 14.72 17.65 8.60
CA PHE A 276 13.83 16.67 9.24
C PHE A 276 14.39 15.25 9.18
N GLN A 277 15.00 14.84 8.07
CA GLN A 277 15.66 13.53 7.96
C GLN A 277 16.76 13.36 9.02
N LEU A 278 17.58 14.40 9.24
CA LEU A 278 18.60 14.41 10.30
C LEU A 278 18.02 14.28 11.71
N ARG A 279 16.75 14.67 11.92
CA ARG A 279 16.01 14.50 13.18
C ARG A 279 15.31 13.13 13.29
N GLY A 280 15.53 12.21 12.35
CA GLY A 280 14.89 10.89 12.33
C GLY A 280 13.41 10.92 11.89
N VAL A 281 12.93 12.03 11.33
CA VAL A 281 11.56 12.16 10.85
C VAL A 281 11.39 11.40 9.53
N LYS A 282 10.22 10.76 9.34
CA LYS A 282 9.87 10.13 8.07
C LYS A 282 9.46 11.20 7.07
N VAL A 283 10.33 11.52 6.12
CA VAL A 283 10.13 12.63 5.17
C VAL A 283 9.78 12.13 3.78
N ARG A 284 8.69 12.62 3.18
CA ARG A 284 8.42 12.47 1.74
C ARG A 284 8.62 13.81 1.03
N LEU A 285 9.67 13.89 0.21
CA LEU A 285 9.93 15.03 -0.66
C LEU A 285 9.26 14.79 -2.01
N LEU A 286 8.33 15.66 -2.38
CA LEU A 286 7.56 15.60 -3.62
C LEU A 286 8.04 16.69 -4.57
N ARG A 287 8.58 16.26 -5.70
CA ARG A 287 8.99 17.13 -6.80
C ARG A 287 7.80 17.38 -7.74
N GLY A 288 7.78 18.55 -8.36
CA GLY A 288 6.78 18.91 -9.37
C GLY A 288 6.80 17.89 -10.49
N SER A 289 5.61 17.53 -10.98
CA SER A 289 5.52 16.78 -12.23
C SER A 289 6.05 17.71 -13.32
N THR A 290 7.24 17.44 -13.83
CA THR A 290 7.61 17.86 -15.20
C THR A 290 6.67 17.18 -16.18
#